data_AF-A0A1I3L1L4-F1
#
_entry.id   AF-A0A1I3L1L4-F1
#
_cell.length_a   1.000
_cell.length_b   1.000
_cell.length_c   1.000
_cell.angle_alpha   90.00
_cell.angle_beta   90.00
_cell.angle_gamma   90.00
#
_symmetry.space_group_name_H-M   'P 1'
#
loop_
_entity.id
_entity.type
_entity.pdbx_description
1 polymer ?
#
loop_
_entity_poly.entity_id
_entity_poly.type
_entity_poly.pdbx_seq_one_letter_code
_entity_poly.pdbx_strand_id
1 'polypeptide(L)'
;MNYFLFLSILSPLSGLEKLTLCAILVITTILLLDLVRRNVKKNRDSKMLKNFLFVKNNKWNDVVDLLTSPNNIGASDIHNKLQIDISKFDSRHRELLYYELTKVNQNENVNSLNLKMFVNTLYNKIPNQE
;
A
#
# COMPACT_ATOMS: atom_id res chain seq x y z
N MET A 1 32.40 -29.90 -5.24
CA MET A 1 32.37 -31.30 -4.77
C MET A 1 31.26 -31.41 -3.72
N ASN A 2 30.03 -31.72 -4.12
CA ASN A 2 28.89 -31.94 -3.18
C ASN A 2 27.67 -32.62 -3.82
N TYR A 3 27.62 -32.77 -5.15
CA TYR A 3 26.60 -33.59 -5.82
C TYR A 3 26.70 -35.08 -5.43
N PHE A 4 27.91 -35.58 -5.22
CA PHE A 4 28.14 -36.98 -4.82
C PHE A 4 27.57 -37.29 -3.44
N LEU A 5 27.69 -36.36 -2.48
CA LEU A 5 27.12 -36.49 -1.13
C LEU A 5 25.59 -36.48 -1.16
N PHE A 6 24.98 -35.63 -2.00
CA PHE A 6 23.52 -35.58 -2.17
C PHE A 6 22.99 -36.85 -2.85
N LEU A 7 23.71 -37.38 -3.85
CA LEU A 7 23.38 -38.63 -4.55
C LEU A 7 23.53 -39.87 -3.65
N SER A 8 24.53 -39.90 -2.75
CA SER A 8 24.73 -40.99 -1.79
C SER A 8 23.73 -41.01 -0.62
N ILE A 9 23.02 -39.90 -0.36
CA ILE A 9 21.90 -39.87 0.60
C ILE A 9 20.61 -40.42 -0.06
N LEU A 10 20.52 -40.31 -1.39
CA LEU A 10 19.39 -40.77 -2.20
C LEU A 10 19.54 -42.21 -2.71
N SER A 11 20.70 -42.85 -2.55
CA SER A 11 20.95 -44.22 -3.00
C SER A 11 20.09 -45.32 -2.33
N PRO A 12 19.63 -45.21 -1.06
CA PRO A 12 18.75 -46.25 -0.49
C PRO A 12 17.29 -46.11 -0.91
N LEU A 13 16.90 -45.05 -1.63
CA LEU A 13 15.52 -44.76 -2.00
C LEU A 13 15.20 -45.30 -3.40
N SER A 14 14.05 -45.96 -3.52
CA SER A 14 13.46 -46.40 -4.79
C SER A 14 13.09 -45.20 -5.68
N GLY A 15 12.91 -45.45 -6.98
CA GLY A 15 12.53 -44.40 -7.93
C GLY A 15 11.23 -43.68 -7.57
N LEU A 16 10.25 -44.40 -7.01
CA LEU A 16 8.99 -43.82 -6.54
C LEU A 16 9.20 -42.90 -5.33
N GLU A 17 10.03 -43.30 -4.37
CA GLU A 17 10.32 -42.47 -3.19
C GLU A 17 11.09 -41.18 -3.56
N LYS A 18 11.95 -41.25 -4.58
CA LYS A 18 12.62 -40.05 -5.11
C LYS A 18 11.61 -39.09 -5.75
N LEU A 19 10.65 -39.62 -6.53
CA LEU A 19 9.59 -38.82 -7.13
C LEU A 19 8.66 -38.19 -6.08
N THR A 20 8.29 -38.94 -5.04
CA THR A 20 7.45 -38.40 -3.95
C THR A 20 8.19 -37.34 -3.14
N LEU A 21 9.48 -37.53 -2.84
CA LEU A 21 10.29 -36.50 -2.17
C LEU A 21 10.42 -35.23 -3.03
N CYS A 22 10.64 -35.36 -4.34
CA CYS A 22 10.63 -34.23 -5.25
C CYS A 22 9.28 -33.50 -5.26
N ALA A 23 8.16 -34.23 -5.30
CA ALA A 23 6.83 -33.64 -5.24
C ALA A 23 6.57 -32.90 -3.92
N ILE A 24 6.98 -33.49 -2.78
CA ILE A 24 6.88 -32.86 -1.46
C ILE A 24 7.70 -31.57 -1.40
N LEU A 25 8.92 -31.55 -1.94
CA LEU A 25 9.75 -30.35 -2.00
C LEU A 25 9.09 -29.24 -2.84
N VAL A 26 8.51 -29.58 -4.00
CA VAL A 26 7.80 -28.61 -4.84
C VAL A 26 6.56 -28.06 -4.11
N ILE A 27 5.75 -28.91 -3.48
CA ILE A 27 4.57 -28.46 -2.74
C ILE A 27 4.97 -27.57 -1.56
N THR A 28 6.00 -27.96 -0.82
CA THR A 28 6.50 -27.20 0.34
C THR A 28 7.00 -25.81 -0.09
N THR A 29 7.74 -25.71 -1.20
CA THR A 29 8.20 -24.42 -1.72
C THR A 29 7.06 -23.53 -2.18
N ILE A 30 6.01 -24.07 -2.82
CA ILE A 30 4.80 -23.31 -3.17
C ILE A 30 4.11 -22.75 -1.91
N LEU A 31 3.92 -23.60 -0.90
CA LEU A 31 3.30 -23.17 0.37
C LEU A 31 4.12 -22.08 1.08
N LEU A 32 5.45 -22.19 1.07
CA LEU A 32 6.34 -21.17 1.63
C LEU A 32 6.22 -19.84 0.88
N LEU A 33 6.18 -19.86 -0.46
CA LEU A 33 5.99 -18.65 -1.26
C LEU A 33 4.65 -17.98 -0.98
N ASP A 34 3.59 -18.77 -0.82
CA ASP A 34 2.26 -18.24 -0.47
C ASP A 34 2.22 -17.64 0.93
N LEU A 35 2.88 -18.26 1.91
CA LEU A 35 3.01 -17.69 3.25
C LEU A 35 3.77 -16.35 3.23
N VAL A 36 4.89 -16.29 2.50
CA VAL A 36 5.67 -15.05 2.34
C VAL A 36 4.81 -13.97 1.69
N ARG A 37 4.11 -14.29 0.59
CA ARG A 37 3.21 -13.35 -0.08
C ARG A 37 2.11 -12.84 0.85
N ARG A 38 1.49 -13.71 1.64
CA ARG A 38 0.46 -13.34 2.62
C ARG A 38 1.01 -12.42 3.71
N ASN A 39 2.21 -12.68 4.23
CA ASN A 39 2.84 -11.82 5.22
C ASN A 39 3.22 -10.46 4.66
N VAL A 40 3.79 -10.40 3.46
CA VAL A 40 4.09 -9.14 2.78
C VAL A 40 2.82 -8.32 2.56
N LYS A 41 1.74 -8.96 2.09
CA LYS A 41 0.43 -8.32 1.93
C LYS A 41 -0.10 -7.79 3.27
N LYS A 42 -0.10 -8.60 4.33
CA LYS A 42 -0.56 -8.20 5.66
C LYS A 42 0.22 -7.00 6.20
N ASN A 43 1.54 -6.98 6.04
CA ASN A 43 2.38 -5.86 6.48
C ASN A 43 2.08 -4.59 5.68
N ARG A 44 1.90 -4.71 4.36
CA ARG A 44 1.49 -3.60 3.49
C ARG A 44 0.14 -3.04 3.92
N ASP A 45 -0.86 -3.90 4.07
CA ASP A 45 -2.23 -3.51 4.46
C ASP A 45 -2.24 -2.84 5.84
N SER A 46 -1.48 -3.39 6.81
CA SER A 46 -1.31 -2.80 8.13
C SER A 46 -0.67 -1.41 8.06
N LYS A 47 0.37 -1.23 7.24
CA LYS A 47 1.01 0.07 7.04
C LYS A 47 0.05 1.08 6.40
N MET A 48 -0.71 0.67 5.38
CA MET A 48 -1.71 1.54 4.73
C MET A 48 -2.80 1.96 5.70
N LEU A 49 -3.31 1.03 6.50
CA LEU A 49 -4.33 1.33 7.51
C LEU A 49 -3.79 2.30 8.57
N LYS A 50 -2.55 2.09 9.06
CA LYS A 50 -1.91 3.01 9.99
C LYS A 50 -1.77 4.41 9.41
N ASN A 51 -1.32 4.54 8.16
CA ASN A 51 -1.21 5.82 7.49
C ASN A 51 -2.59 6.50 7.35
N PHE A 52 -3.62 5.75 6.98
CA PHE A 52 -4.98 6.28 6.86
C PHE A 52 -5.50 6.79 8.21
N LEU A 53 -5.37 5.99 9.26
CA LEU A 53 -5.78 6.37 10.62
C LEU A 53 -4.98 7.57 11.12
N PHE A 54 -3.69 7.65 10.79
CA PHE A 54 -2.87 8.81 11.13
C PHE A 54 -3.40 10.09 10.48
N VAL A 55 -3.78 10.04 9.20
CA VAL A 55 -4.42 11.19 8.53
C VAL A 55 -5.72 11.56 9.23
N LYS A 56 -6.60 10.58 9.38
CA LYS A 56 -7.96 10.78 9.89
C LYS A 56 -8.01 11.24 11.33
N ASN A 57 -7.11 10.76 12.19
CA ASN A 57 -7.16 11.04 13.62
C ASN A 57 -6.23 12.18 14.03
N ASN A 58 -5.06 12.30 13.39
CA ASN A 58 -4.02 13.23 13.86
C ASN A 58 -3.81 14.42 12.92
N LYS A 59 -4.14 14.29 11.63
CA LYS A 59 -3.88 15.31 10.61
C LYS A 59 -5.14 15.84 9.95
N TRP A 60 -6.31 15.50 10.49
CA TRP A 60 -7.57 15.88 9.86
C TRP A 60 -7.80 17.39 9.86
N ASN A 61 -7.44 18.07 10.95
CA ASN A 61 -7.47 19.53 11.00
C ASN A 61 -6.49 20.13 10.00
N ASP A 62 -5.28 19.55 9.84
CA ASP A 62 -4.32 19.99 8.83
C ASP A 62 -4.88 19.84 7.40
N VAL A 63 -5.64 18.76 7.14
CA VAL A 63 -6.34 18.53 5.86
C VAL A 63 -7.41 19.61 5.67
N VAL A 64 -8.26 19.85 6.66
CA VAL A 64 -9.30 20.87 6.62
C VAL A 64 -8.70 22.25 6.35
N ASP A 65 -7.63 22.62 7.07
CA ASP A 65 -6.93 23.90 6.89
C ASP A 65 -6.33 24.06 5.48
N LEU A 66 -5.85 22.98 4.86
CA LEU A 66 -5.39 23.00 3.47
C LEU A 66 -6.55 23.26 2.50
N LEU A 67 -7.69 22.62 2.76
CA LEU A 67 -8.87 22.70 1.89
C LEU A 67 -9.57 24.06 2.00
N THR A 68 -9.59 24.67 3.18
CA THR A 68 -10.22 25.98 3.43
C THR A 68 -9.27 27.16 3.23
N SER A 69 -7.99 26.90 2.93
CA SER A 69 -6.99 27.96 2.79
C SER A 69 -7.31 28.97 1.69
N PRO A 70 -7.03 30.26 1.98
CA PRO A 70 -6.84 31.37 1.05
C PRO A 70 -6.35 31.04 -0.34
N ASN A 71 -5.22 30.38 -0.25
CA ASN A 71 -4.21 30.29 -1.27
C ASN A 71 -4.32 28.92 -1.92
N ASN A 72 -3.94 28.87 -3.19
CA ASN A 72 -3.82 27.61 -3.90
C ASN A 72 -2.70 26.78 -3.28
N ILE A 73 -3.03 25.58 -2.84
CA ILE A 73 -2.06 24.63 -2.28
C ILE A 73 -1.35 23.87 -3.40
N GLY A 74 -0.09 23.50 -3.17
CA GLY A 74 0.68 22.58 -4.00
C GLY A 74 0.78 21.16 -3.40
N ALA A 75 1.30 20.22 -4.18
CA ALA A 75 1.57 18.85 -3.70
C ALA A 75 2.62 18.84 -2.57
N SER A 76 3.58 19.75 -2.62
CA SER A 76 4.58 19.95 -1.57
C SER A 76 3.94 20.35 -0.24
N ASP A 77 2.94 21.23 -0.27
CA ASP A 77 2.29 21.73 0.95
C ASP A 77 1.50 20.62 1.64
N ILE A 78 0.82 19.79 0.84
CA ILE A 78 0.12 18.59 1.31
C ILE A 78 1.12 17.64 1.97
N HIS A 79 2.24 17.34 1.31
CA HIS A 79 3.26 16.45 1.86
C HIS A 79 3.87 16.99 3.16
N ASN A 80 4.20 18.28 3.19
CA ASN A 80 4.83 18.93 4.33
C ASN A 80 3.91 18.96 5.56
N LYS A 81 2.63 19.29 5.39
CA LYS A 81 1.67 19.31 6.51
C LYS A 81 1.33 17.92 7.03
N LEU A 82 1.04 17.00 6.11
CA LEU A 82 0.60 15.65 6.49
C LEU A 82 1.77 14.75 6.92
N GLN A 83 3.00 15.10 6.55
CA GLN A 83 4.23 14.31 6.78
C GLN A 83 4.13 12.87 6.27
N ILE A 84 3.20 12.64 5.35
CA ILE A 84 2.99 11.37 4.69
C ILE A 84 2.80 11.60 3.20
N ASP A 85 3.15 10.59 2.42
CA ASP A 85 2.94 10.60 0.98
C ASP A 85 1.59 9.96 0.66
N ILE A 86 0.57 10.80 0.49
CA ILE A 86 -0.80 10.34 0.21
C ILE A 86 -0.94 9.69 -1.18
N SER A 87 -0.01 9.94 -2.10
CA SER A 87 -0.01 9.32 -3.43
C SER A 87 0.22 7.80 -3.37
N LYS A 88 0.84 7.33 -2.28
CA LYS A 88 1.18 5.92 -2.05
C LYS A 88 0.04 5.08 -1.48
N PHE A 89 -1.10 5.68 -1.13
CA PHE A 89 -2.26 4.91 -0.71
C PHE A 89 -2.72 3.95 -1.83
N ASP A 90 -3.11 2.73 -1.44
CA ASP A 90 -3.74 1.80 -2.38
C ASP A 90 -5.17 2.27 -2.76
N SER A 91 -5.79 1.61 -3.73
CA SER A 91 -7.14 1.98 -4.20
C SER A 91 -8.15 2.10 -3.06
N ARG A 92 -8.19 1.10 -2.17
CA ARG A 92 -9.13 1.05 -1.05
C ARG A 92 -8.96 2.22 -0.10
N HIS A 93 -7.75 2.51 0.35
CA HIS A 93 -7.50 3.59 1.30
C HIS A 93 -7.63 4.98 0.66
N ARG A 94 -7.36 5.09 -0.65
CA ARG A 94 -7.66 6.32 -1.41
C ARG A 94 -9.15 6.60 -1.45
N GLU A 95 -9.98 5.61 -1.74
CA GLU A 95 -11.44 5.76 -1.76
C GLU A 95 -11.99 6.14 -0.38
N LEU A 96 -11.47 5.51 0.69
CA LEU A 96 -11.86 5.87 2.06
C LEU A 96 -11.51 7.33 2.37
N LEU A 97 -10.30 7.78 2.02
CA LEU A 97 -9.89 9.16 2.27
C LEU A 97 -10.71 10.14 1.41
N TYR A 98 -10.95 9.82 0.14
CA TYR A 98 -11.80 10.61 -0.74
C TYR A 98 -13.22 10.76 -0.19
N TYR A 99 -13.81 9.68 0.32
CA TYR A 99 -15.11 9.72 0.95
C TYR A 99 -15.13 10.66 2.16
N GLU A 100 -14.10 10.67 3.01
CA GLU A 100 -14.05 11.63 4.12
C GLU A 100 -13.91 13.08 3.62
N LEU A 101 -13.11 13.32 2.56
CA LEU A 101 -12.98 14.64 1.94
C LEU A 101 -14.31 15.17 1.40
N THR A 102 -15.14 14.29 0.80
CA THR A 102 -16.47 14.70 0.30
C THR A 102 -17.39 15.21 1.40
N LYS A 103 -17.25 14.71 2.64
CA LYS A 103 -18.02 15.21 3.78
C LYS A 103 -17.56 16.60 4.20
N VAL A 104 -16.24 16.87 4.17
CA VAL A 104 -15.71 18.22 4.46
C VAL A 104 -16.24 19.22 3.45
N ASN A 105 -16.19 18.87 2.16
CA ASN A 105 -16.71 19.73 1.09
C ASN A 105 -18.22 20.02 1.20
N GLN A 106 -18.99 19.18 1.89
CA GLN A 106 -20.42 19.42 2.15
C GLN A 106 -20.66 20.30 3.37
N ASN A 107 -19.75 20.31 4.35
CA ASN A 107 -19.95 20.93 5.65
C ASN A 107 -19.14 22.23 5.84
N GLU A 108 -18.15 22.49 4.98
CA GLU A 108 -17.23 23.61 5.12
C GLU A 108 -17.04 24.37 3.80
N ASN A 109 -16.63 25.63 3.90
CA ASN A 109 -16.31 26.49 2.75
C ASN A 109 -14.95 26.09 2.14
N VAL A 110 -14.94 24.99 1.41
CA VAL A 110 -13.74 24.45 0.77
C VAL A 110 -13.42 25.22 -0.52
N ASN A 111 -12.13 25.57 -0.68
CA ASN A 111 -11.61 26.07 -1.94
C ASN A 111 -11.56 24.92 -2.97
N SER A 112 -12.32 25.04 -4.05
CA SER A 112 -12.46 24.01 -5.08
C SER A 112 -11.16 23.67 -5.79
N LEU A 113 -10.24 24.64 -5.94
CA LEU A 113 -8.91 24.41 -6.52
C LEU A 113 -8.04 23.59 -5.57
N ASN A 114 -8.12 23.86 -4.27
CA ASN A 114 -7.39 23.09 -3.26
C ASN A 114 -7.89 21.66 -3.17
N LEU A 115 -9.21 21.48 -3.21
CA LEU A 115 -9.81 20.15 -3.28
C LEU A 115 -9.35 19.39 -4.53
N LYS A 116 -9.39 20.04 -5.71
CA LYS A 116 -8.91 19.44 -6.97
C LYS A 116 -7.44 19.03 -6.86
N MET A 117 -6.59 19.89 -6.30
CA MET A 117 -5.17 19.59 -6.13
C MET A 117 -4.92 18.44 -5.14
N PHE A 118 -5.67 18.41 -4.03
CA PHE A 118 -5.59 17.33 -3.05
C PHE A 118 -6.01 15.99 -3.66
N VAL A 119 -7.13 15.96 -4.38
CA VAL A 119 -7.63 14.78 -5.09
C VAL A 119 -6.64 14.34 -6.18
N ASN A 120 -6.09 15.28 -6.96
CA ASN A 120 -5.07 14.98 -7.96
C ASN A 120 -3.83 14.32 -7.33
N THR A 121 -3.36 14.84 -6.20
CA THR A 121 -2.24 14.28 -5.44
C THR A 121 -2.59 12.88 -4.91
N LEU A 122 -3.80 12.69 -4.38
CA LEU A 122 -4.28 11.41 -3.87
C LEU A 122 -4.31 10.32 -4.96
N TYR A 123 -4.77 10.66 -6.16
CA TYR A 123 -4.85 9.72 -7.28
C TYR A 123 -3.60 9.70 -8.16
N ASN A 124 -2.55 10.44 -7.78
CA ASN A 124 -1.34 10.65 -8.57
C ASN A 124 -1.65 11.08 -10.02
N LYS A 125 -2.72 11.87 -10.19
CA LYS A 125 -3.03 12.51 -11.45
C LYS A 125 -2.16 13.75 -11.53
N ILE A 126 -1.15 13.73 -12.39
CA ILE A 126 -0.43 14.94 -12.77
C ILE A 126 -1.50 15.93 -13.25
N PRO A 127 -1.60 17.14 -12.68
CA PRO A 127 -2.51 18.13 -13.20
C PRO A 127 -2.05 18.45 -14.61
N ASN A 128 -2.70 17.87 -15.62
CA ASN A 128 -2.52 18.31 -16.99
C ASN A 128 -2.86 19.79 -17.03
N GLN A 129 -1.92 20.56 -17.56
CA GLN A 129 -2.07 21.94 -17.95
C GLN A 129 -3.15 22.00 -19.04
N GLU A 130 -4.39 22.29 -18.64
CA GLU A 130 -5.46 22.78 -19.52
C GLU A 130 -6.02 24.07 -18.92
#